data_AF-A0A6M3IW49-F1
#
_entry.id   AF-A0A6M3IW49-F1
#
_cell.length_a   1.000
_cell.length_b   1.000
_cell.length_c   1.000
_cell.angle_alpha   90.00
_cell.angle_beta   90.00
_cell.angle_gamma   90.00
#
_symmetry.space_group_name_H-M   'P 1'
#
loop_
_entity.id
_entity.type
_entity.pdbx_description
1 polymer ?
#
loop_
_entity_poly.entity_id
_entity_poly.type
_entity_poly.pdbx_seq_one_letter_code
_entity_poly.pdbx_strand_id
1 'polypeptide(L)'
;MLIRKFISVMLTVILVFGMMACGSTKVIEGVEYDTYGLINKNDNRNPDVKYKIIIGNIVWSIILVETIAAPIYFLGFSIYEPVRKKTTNEKKGQI
;
A
#
# COMPACT_ATOMS: atom_id res chain seq x y z
N MET A 1 11.20 -36.14 -7.53
CA MET A 1 12.02 -35.26 -6.66
C MET A 1 12.05 -33.81 -7.15
N LEU A 2 12.15 -33.56 -8.46
CA LEU A 2 12.21 -32.21 -9.06
C LEU A 2 10.95 -31.36 -8.76
N ILE A 3 9.75 -31.90 -9.00
CA ILE A 3 8.48 -31.19 -8.78
C ILE A 3 8.25 -30.73 -7.34
N ARG A 4 8.63 -31.56 -6.35
CA ARG A 4 8.54 -31.18 -4.94
C ARG A 4 9.46 -30.00 -4.60
N LYS A 5 10.64 -29.95 -5.22
CA LYS A 5 11.58 -28.82 -5.06
C LYS A 5 11.04 -27.55 -5.72
N PHE A 6 10.42 -27.65 -6.90
CA PHE A 6 9.79 -26.50 -7.57
C PHE A 6 8.61 -25.93 -6.77
N ILE A 7 7.70 -26.79 -6.27
CA ILE A 7 6.57 -26.35 -5.44
C ILE A 7 7.07 -25.68 -4.16
N SER A 8 8.10 -26.27 -3.52
CA SER A 8 8.70 -25.68 -2.31
C SER A 8 9.32 -24.32 -2.60
N VAL A 9 10.07 -24.15 -3.70
CA VAL A 9 10.66 -22.86 -4.07
C VAL A 9 9.59 -21.82 -4.37
N MET A 10 8.53 -22.21 -5.08
CA MET A 10 7.40 -21.32 -5.39
C MET A 10 6.70 -20.83 -4.12
N LEU A 11 6.44 -21.72 -3.16
CA LEU A 11 5.84 -21.37 -1.87
C LEU A 11 6.74 -20.45 -1.05
N THR A 12 8.06 -20.69 -1.03
CA THR A 12 9.00 -19.82 -0.33
C THR A 12 9.07 -18.43 -0.96
N VAL A 13 9.03 -18.33 -2.29
CA VAL A 13 9.00 -17.05 -3.00
C VAL A 13 7.71 -16.28 -2.67
N ILE A 14 6.56 -16.93 -2.69
CA ILE A 14 5.27 -16.33 -2.30
C ILE A 14 5.31 -15.85 -0.85
N LEU A 15 5.89 -16.62 0.08
CA LEU A 15 6.03 -16.24 1.48
C LEU A 15 6.91 -14.99 1.67
N VAL A 16 8.04 -14.93 0.96
CA VAL A 16 8.99 -13.78 1.03
C VAL A 16 8.36 -12.52 0.44
N PHE A 17 7.67 -12.62 -0.69
CA PHE A 17 6.91 -11.49 -1.25
C PHE A 17 5.70 -11.11 -0.36
N GLY A 18 5.14 -12.08 0.35
CA GLY A 18 4.06 -11.86 1.30
C GLY A 18 4.44 -10.92 2.46
N MET A 19 5.71 -10.83 2.82
CA MET A 19 6.16 -9.90 3.86
C MET A 19 6.19 -8.42 3.41
N MET A 20 5.83 -8.11 2.15
CA MET A 20 5.89 -6.74 1.60
C MET A 20 4.60 -5.91 1.75
N ALA A 21 3.55 -6.42 2.41
CA ALA A 21 2.42 -5.58 2.84
C ALA A 21 2.84 -4.75 4.05
N CYS A 22 3.50 -3.63 3.81
CA CYS A 22 3.81 -2.65 4.83
C CYS A 22 3.29 -1.30 4.37
N GLY A 23 2.26 -0.81 5.05
CA GLY A 23 1.84 0.58 5.00
C GLY A 23 2.22 1.24 6.31
N SER A 24 2.94 2.36 6.24
CA SER A 24 3.33 3.12 7.43
C SER A 24 2.61 4.47 7.46
N THR A 25 2.14 4.87 8.64
CA THR A 25 1.85 6.28 8.92
C THR A 25 3.18 7.05 8.93
N LYS A 26 3.14 8.37 8.76
CA LYS A 26 4.35 9.18 8.80
C LYS A 26 4.11 10.54 9.42
N VAL A 27 4.98 10.92 10.35
CA VAL A 27 5.01 12.26 10.91
C VAL A 27 5.84 13.17 10.01
N ILE A 28 5.24 14.23 9.51
CA ILE A 28 5.89 15.25 8.68
C ILE A 28 5.65 16.61 9.32
N GLU A 29 6.71 17.26 9.79
CA GLU A 29 6.66 18.56 10.47
C GLU A 29 5.72 18.56 11.69
N GLY A 30 5.76 17.49 12.49
CA GLY A 30 4.96 17.37 13.72
C GLY A 30 3.50 16.96 13.51
N VAL A 31 3.05 16.81 12.27
CA VAL A 31 1.70 16.29 11.95
C VAL A 31 1.82 14.85 11.48
N GLU A 32 1.05 13.94 12.08
CA GLU A 32 0.93 12.56 11.62
C GLU A 32 -0.02 12.46 10.42
N TYR A 33 0.41 11.74 9.40
CA TYR A 33 -0.39 11.45 8.22
C TYR A 33 -0.59 9.94 8.12
N ASP A 34 -1.84 9.55 7.88
CA ASP A 34 -2.23 8.15 7.73
C ASP A 34 -2.15 7.66 6.28
N THR A 35 -2.17 6.34 6.12
CA THR A 35 -2.45 5.73 4.83
C THR A 35 -3.90 5.95 4.41
N TYR A 36 -4.16 5.93 3.11
CA TYR A 36 -5.53 5.96 2.58
C TYR A 36 -5.72 4.99 1.41
N GLY A 37 -6.97 4.59 1.17
CA GLY A 37 -7.38 3.81 0.01
C GLY A 37 -8.57 4.46 -0.69
N LEU A 38 -9.42 3.65 -1.32
CA LEU A 38 -10.57 4.14 -2.08
C LEU A 38 -11.70 4.71 -1.20
N ILE A 39 -11.84 4.22 0.03
CA ILE A 39 -12.97 4.53 0.92
C ILE A 39 -12.67 5.77 1.76
N ASN A 40 -11.55 5.79 2.48
CA ASN A 40 -11.16 6.90 3.37
C ASN A 40 -10.34 7.99 2.65
N LYS A 41 -10.36 8.02 1.31
CA LYS A 41 -9.59 8.99 0.52
C LYS A 41 -9.94 10.42 0.88
N ASN A 42 -11.22 10.71 1.07
CA ASN A 42 -11.68 12.08 1.31
C ASN A 42 -11.28 12.59 2.71
N ASP A 43 -11.15 11.67 3.67
CA ASP A 43 -10.84 12.01 5.06
C ASP A 43 -9.32 12.07 5.31
N ASN A 44 -8.56 11.13 4.73
CA ASN A 44 -7.15 10.93 5.07
C ASN A 44 -6.16 11.49 4.03
N ARG A 45 -6.59 11.79 2.79
CA ARG A 45 -5.68 12.32 1.77
C ARG A 45 -5.46 13.81 1.96
N ASN A 46 -4.22 14.19 2.27
CA ASN A 46 -3.84 15.60 2.30
C ASN A 46 -3.30 16.07 0.93
N PRO A 47 -3.80 17.17 0.35
CA PRO A 47 -3.34 17.68 -0.95
C PRO A 47 -1.89 18.17 -0.94
N ASP A 48 -1.32 18.52 0.21
CA ASP A 48 0.05 19.00 0.34
C ASP A 48 1.07 17.88 0.59
N VAL A 49 0.61 16.63 0.75
CA VAL A 49 1.46 15.46 0.98
C VAL A 49 1.55 14.61 -0.28
N LYS A 50 2.77 14.16 -0.58
CA LYS A 50 3.05 13.18 -1.62
C LYS A 50 2.86 11.78 -1.04
N TYR A 51 2.02 11.01 -1.69
CA TYR A 51 1.77 9.62 -1.36
C TYR A 51 2.34 8.68 -2.42
N LYS A 52 2.67 7.46 -2.01
CA LYS A 52 3.16 6.37 -2.87
C LYS A 52 2.23 5.16 -2.74
N ILE A 53 2.08 4.41 -3.81
CA ILE A 53 1.32 3.16 -3.82
C ILE A 53 2.07 2.09 -3.03
N ILE A 54 1.37 1.43 -2.12
CA ILE A 54 1.80 0.23 -1.40
C ILE A 54 1.50 -0.97 -2.30
N ILE A 55 2.43 -1.32 -3.20
CA ILE A 55 2.26 -2.40 -4.18
C ILE A 55 1.95 -3.74 -3.49
N GLY A 56 2.54 -3.98 -2.31
CA GLY A 56 2.26 -5.16 -1.51
C GLY A 56 0.78 -5.32 -1.20
N ASN A 57 0.09 -4.25 -0.82
CA ASN A 57 -1.33 -4.27 -0.48
C ASN A 57 -2.22 -4.58 -1.70
N ILE A 58 -1.81 -4.14 -2.90
CA ILE A 58 -2.47 -4.52 -4.16
C ILE A 58 -2.29 -6.02 -4.42
N VAL A 59 -1.05 -6.53 -4.36
CA VAL A 59 -0.77 -7.95 -4.59
C VAL A 59 -1.53 -8.83 -3.59
N TRP A 60 -1.55 -8.44 -2.32
CA TRP A 60 -2.28 -9.15 -1.29
C TRP A 60 -3.79 -9.13 -1.47
N SER A 61 -4.36 -8.03 -1.99
CA SER A 61 -5.78 -7.98 -2.33
C SER A 61 -6.18 -8.98 -3.43
N ILE A 62 -5.25 -9.33 -4.32
CA ILE A 62 -5.47 -10.33 -5.38
C ILE A 62 -5.32 -11.74 -4.81
N ILE A 63 -4.25 -12.00 -4.06
CA ILE A 63 -3.98 -13.32 -3.46
C ILE A 63 -5.10 -13.71 -2.48
N LEU A 64 -5.57 -12.76 -1.67
CA LEU A 64 -6.58 -12.98 -0.63
C LEU A 64 -7.99 -12.62 -1.10
N VAL A 65 -8.25 -12.60 -2.41
CA VAL A 65 -9.55 -12.19 -2.98
C VAL A 65 -10.73 -12.98 -2.39
N GLU A 66 -10.54 -14.26 -2.08
CA GLU A 66 -11.56 -15.12 -1.46
C GLU A 66 -11.90 -14.73 -0.02
N THR A 67 -11.01 -14.01 0.67
CA THR A 67 -11.23 -13.58 2.06
C THR A 67 -12.02 -12.29 2.19
N ILE A 68 -12.38 -11.64 1.06
CA ILE A 68 -13.18 -10.41 0.88
C ILE A 68 -12.78 -9.22 1.77
N ALA A 69 -12.82 -9.37 3.09
CA ALA A 69 -12.39 -8.40 4.08
C ALA A 69 -10.96 -7.90 3.86
N ALA A 70 -9.98 -8.76 3.57
CA ALA A 70 -8.59 -8.32 3.35
C ALA A 70 -8.45 -7.43 2.10
N PRO A 71 -8.98 -7.81 0.92
CA PRO A 71 -9.04 -6.91 -0.24
C PRO A 71 -9.75 -5.58 0.04
N ILE A 72 -10.89 -5.61 0.74
CA ILE A 72 -11.63 -4.38 1.11
C ILE A 72 -10.77 -3.50 2.03
N TYR A 73 -10.05 -4.09 2.98
CA TYR A 73 -9.18 -3.32 3.86
C TYR A 73 -8.00 -2.70 3.10
N PHE A 74 -7.24 -3.51 2.36
CA PHE A 74 -6.06 -3.07 1.63
C PHE A 74 -6.41 -2.03 0.58
N LEU A 75 -7.44 -2.28 -0.23
CA LEU A 75 -7.85 -1.37 -1.29
C LEU A 75 -8.68 -0.19 -0.76
N GLY A 76 -9.50 -0.41 0.25
CA GLY A 76 -10.37 0.62 0.81
C GLY A 76 -9.63 1.63 1.67
N PHE A 77 -8.62 1.20 2.44
CA PHE A 77 -8.05 2.01 3.51
C PHE A 77 -6.54 2.19 3.42
N SER A 78 -5.81 1.33 2.69
CA SER A 78 -4.34 1.31 2.74
C SER A 78 -3.70 1.04 1.37
N ILE A 79 -4.10 1.77 0.32
CA ILE A 79 -3.42 1.69 -0.99
C ILE A 79 -2.22 2.62 -1.02
N TYR A 80 -2.28 3.75 -0.34
CA TYR A 80 -1.34 4.85 -0.44
C TYR A 80 -0.73 5.19 0.91
N GLU A 81 0.59 5.29 0.97
CA GLU A 81 1.33 5.73 2.16
C GLU A 81 1.94 7.14 1.97
N PRO A 82 1.99 7.97 3.04
CA PRO A 82 2.60 9.28 2.99
C PRO A 82 4.13 9.20 2.96
N VAL A 83 4.74 9.95 2.05
CA VAL A 83 6.20 9.93 1.85
C VAL A 83 6.86 11.22 2.31
N ARG A 84 6.35 12.37 1.86
CA ARG A 84 6.92 13.72 2.13
C ARG A 84 5.93 14.81 1.77
N LYS A 85 6.18 16.06 2.16
CA LYS A 85 5.46 17.21 1.57
C LYS A 85 5.77 17.38 0.09
N LYS A 86 4.76 17.80 -0.67
CA LYS A 86 4.91 18.17 -2.08
C LYS A 86 5.75 19.44 -2.21
N THR A 87 6.56 19.49 -3.27
CA THR A 87 7.30 20.71 -3.62
C THR A 87 6.38 21.73 -4.32
N THR A 88 6.77 22.99 -4.36
CA THR A 88 6.02 24.07 -5.04
C THR A 88 5.69 23.74 -6.49
N ASN A 89 6.59 23.05 -7.20
CA ASN A 89 6.36 22.62 -8.58
C ASN A 89 5.33 21.48 -8.67
N GLU A 90 5.32 20.54 -7.73
CA GLU A 90 4.32 19.47 -7.66
C GLU A 90 2.91 20.00 -7.34
N LYS A 91 2.80 21.14 -6.65
CA LYS A 91 1.51 21.81 -6.39
C LYS A 91 0.96 22.52 -7.63
N LYS A 92 1.82 23.14 -8.45
CA LYS A 92 1.42 23.88 -9.67
C LYS A 92 0.93 22.98 -10.82
N GLY A 93 1.34 21.71 -10.86
CA GLY A 93 0.90 20.76 -11.88
C GLY A 93 -0.43 20.06 -11.59
N GLN A 94 -1.16 20.48 -10.56
CA GLN A 94 -2.45 19.90 -10.16
C GLN A 94 -3.65 20.86 -10.38
N ILE A 95 -3.46 21.92 -11.17
CA ILE A 95 -4.51 22.86 -11.58
C ILE A 95 -5.22 22.31 -12.83
#